data_AF-A0A1V4WTQ0-F1
#
_entry.id   AF-A0A1V4WTQ0-F1
#
_cell.length_a   1.000
_cell.length_b   1.000
_cell.length_c   1.000
_cell.angle_alpha   90.00
_cell.angle_beta   90.00
_cell.angle_gamma   90.00
#
_symmetry.space_group_name_H-M   'P 1'
#
loop_
_entity.id
_entity.type
_entity.pdbx_description
1 polymer ?
#
loop_
_entity_poly.entity_id
_entity_poly.type
_entity_poly.pdbx_seq_one_letter_code
_entity_poly.pdbx_strand_id
1 'polypeptide(L)'
;MTRKVGSLFQQGDNVWCGLTLEIQGRRVVKCDVIPGKDFGDLNNVMGNYPRAVSLGPHSGYLVHLRFPFSGKRKISTVVRGELEEYFPFSLDDIRFDFQEMGRGNVLVAAVQKPYVDKFRAEKQTKLVTINTIAILYALQWFNVVSDTNFVFAHIDTDRAIIIAFREGRLWSIRQLVYSSQADILREALHESTSDKELSPKACYIVCSQEDPIIVAAVSGLGPGVRIETPFLRDYLGLDLPASFWAGVGAALLALNAKDEINLLGNRYQGFPRIEKLVLYGAGSIAAVSLVLAGMSYLNLHLKNRTYKYLGVEQNNLYRSVFPKSPPVKNVSGVFEEKIKAMSRDVSGGRPDTAKSPLRLLTDLSSRIDTQVDVKLSEFRIDGNDLTVAGITTSFASAEKIKKAIEQVSGVKSVEIQNIDLSGGQVKFRMEGKL
;
A
#
# COMPACT_ATOMS: atom_id res chain seq x y z
N MET A 1 -30.35 2.09 27.53
CA MET A 1 -29.48 3.28 27.67
C MET A 1 -30.22 4.47 27.10
N THR A 2 -30.46 5.49 27.92
CA THR A 2 -31.11 6.74 27.49
C THR A 2 -30.05 7.66 26.88
N ARG A 3 -30.35 8.24 25.72
CA ARG A 3 -29.49 9.21 25.04
C ARG A 3 -30.17 10.57 25.03
N LYS A 4 -29.43 11.61 25.37
CA LYS A 4 -29.90 13.00 25.32
C LYS A 4 -29.23 13.72 24.15
N VAL A 5 -30.04 14.31 23.28
CA VAL A 5 -29.61 15.02 22.07
C VAL A 5 -30.34 16.35 21.95
N GLY A 6 -29.69 17.33 21.34
CA GLY A 6 -30.26 18.65 21.10
C GLY A 6 -30.44 18.95 19.62
N SER A 7 -31.26 19.96 19.34
CA SER A 7 -31.33 20.65 18.06
C SER A 7 -31.45 22.15 18.25
N LEU A 8 -30.84 22.89 17.34
CA LEU A 8 -31.11 24.30 17.09
C LEU A 8 -31.66 24.41 15.67
N PHE A 9 -32.84 24.98 15.49
CA PHE A 9 -33.46 25.06 14.17
C PHE A 9 -34.04 26.44 13.93
N GLN A 10 -34.04 26.84 12.67
CA GLN A 10 -34.49 28.15 12.25
C GLN A 10 -35.97 28.11 11.85
N GLN A 11 -36.73 29.12 12.30
CA GLN A 11 -38.12 29.37 11.91
C GLN A 11 -38.18 30.73 11.20
N GLY A 12 -38.57 30.75 9.93
CA GLY A 12 -38.60 31.98 9.12
C GLY A 12 -37.27 32.76 9.11
N ASP A 13 -37.37 34.07 9.03
CA ASP A 13 -36.20 34.97 8.99
C ASP A 13 -35.61 35.20 10.38
N ASN A 14 -34.41 34.65 10.60
CA ASN A 14 -33.54 34.84 11.76
C ASN A 14 -34.08 34.46 13.15
N VAL A 15 -35.24 33.81 13.28
CA VAL A 15 -35.69 33.28 14.59
C VAL A 15 -35.15 31.87 14.79
N TRP A 16 -34.50 31.65 15.93
CA TRP A 16 -33.98 30.35 16.32
C TRP A 16 -34.81 29.73 17.44
N CYS A 17 -35.01 28.42 17.38
CA CYS A 17 -35.63 27.62 18.43
C CYS A 17 -34.69 26.51 18.86
N GLY A 18 -34.66 26.24 20.17
CA GLY A 18 -33.91 25.13 20.75
C GLY A 18 -34.83 24.02 21.24
N LEU A 19 -34.40 22.78 21.09
CA LEU A 19 -35.15 21.62 21.56
C LEU A 19 -34.18 20.52 22.02
N THR A 20 -34.51 19.84 23.11
CA THR A 20 -33.79 18.63 23.55
C THR A 20 -34.71 17.44 23.59
N LEU A 21 -34.18 16.28 23.19
CA LEU A 21 -34.86 15.00 23.25
C LEU A 21 -34.09 14.03 24.14
N GLU A 22 -34.83 13.28 24.95
CA GLU A 22 -34.34 12.08 25.63
C GLU A 22 -34.93 10.85 24.98
N ILE A 23 -34.06 9.96 24.51
CA ILE A 23 -34.41 8.86 23.61
C ILE A 23 -34.00 7.54 24.26
N GLN A 24 -34.93 6.60 24.30
CA GLN A 24 -34.71 5.23 24.77
C GLN A 24 -35.09 4.24 23.66
N GLY A 25 -34.09 3.65 23.01
CA GLY A 25 -34.32 2.82 21.82
C GLY A 25 -34.83 3.67 20.66
N ARG A 26 -36.01 3.34 20.12
CA ARG A 26 -36.69 4.09 19.04
C ARG A 26 -37.81 5.02 19.55
N ARG A 27 -37.92 5.22 20.87
CA ARG A 27 -38.96 6.05 21.49
C ARG A 27 -38.36 7.32 22.07
N VAL A 28 -39.02 8.45 21.81
CA VAL A 28 -38.77 9.71 22.52
C VAL A 28 -39.51 9.65 23.84
N VAL A 29 -38.78 9.79 24.94
CA VAL A 29 -39.32 9.70 26.32
C VAL A 29 -39.61 11.09 26.86
N LYS A 30 -38.78 12.07 26.50
CA LYS A 30 -38.93 13.47 26.93
C LYS A 30 -38.54 14.41 25.81
N CYS A 31 -39.27 15.51 25.68
CA CYS A 31 -38.97 16.61 24.79
C CYS A 31 -39.10 17.92 25.59
N ASP A 32 -38.02 18.69 25.66
CA ASP A 32 -38.01 20.01 26.32
C ASP A 32 -37.71 21.08 25.27
N VAL A 33 -38.59 22.08 25.16
CA VAL A 33 -38.40 23.27 24.32
C VAL A 33 -37.59 24.29 25.10
N ILE A 34 -36.57 24.86 24.45
CA ILE A 34 -35.70 25.86 25.05
C ILE A 34 -36.09 27.22 24.48
N PRO A 35 -36.55 28.15 25.34
CA PRO A 35 -36.89 29.49 24.91
C PRO A 35 -35.63 30.25 24.52
N GLY A 36 -35.67 30.93 23.38
CA GLY A 36 -34.62 31.81 22.89
C GLY A 36 -35.00 32.34 21.52
N LYS A 37 -34.35 33.41 21.10
CA LYS A 37 -34.56 34.01 19.77
C LYS A 37 -33.28 34.03 18.94
N ASP A 38 -32.14 34.13 19.61
CA ASP A 38 -30.82 34.09 18.99
C ASP A 38 -30.12 32.75 19.18
N PHE A 39 -29.29 32.42 18.20
CA PHE A 39 -28.49 31.22 18.18
C PHE A 39 -27.48 31.17 19.34
N GLY A 40 -26.79 32.28 19.64
CA GLY A 40 -25.76 32.32 20.68
C GLY A 40 -26.32 32.04 22.08
N ASP A 41 -27.46 32.65 22.39
CA ASP A 41 -28.17 32.45 23.66
C ASP A 41 -28.59 30.98 23.83
N LEU A 42 -29.26 30.42 22.82
CA LEU A 42 -29.70 29.03 22.84
C LEU A 42 -28.51 28.07 22.95
N ASN A 43 -27.41 28.37 22.27
CA ASN A 43 -26.21 27.55 22.31
C ASN A 43 -25.63 27.47 23.72
N ASN A 44 -25.62 28.59 24.44
CA ASN A 44 -25.18 28.68 25.84
C ASN A 44 -26.10 27.92 26.78
N VAL A 45 -27.42 28.09 26.65
CA VAL A 45 -28.43 27.42 27.51
C VAL A 45 -28.40 25.90 27.35
N MET A 46 -28.18 25.41 26.14
CA MET A 46 -28.09 23.98 25.83
C MET A 46 -26.83 23.29 26.38
N GLY A 47 -25.88 24.02 26.98
CA GLY A 47 -24.72 23.44 27.65
C GLY A 47 -23.86 22.55 26.73
N ASN A 48 -23.53 21.34 27.17
CA ASN A 48 -22.57 20.45 26.49
C ASN A 48 -23.19 19.25 25.74
N TYR A 49 -24.49 19.23 25.50
CA TYR A 49 -25.12 18.11 24.78
C TYR A 49 -24.77 18.14 23.28
N PRO A 50 -24.59 16.95 22.65
CA PRO A 50 -24.44 16.86 21.20
C PRO A 50 -25.71 17.36 20.52
N ARG A 51 -25.57 18.24 19.53
CA ARG A 51 -26.70 18.83 18.83
C ARG A 51 -26.54 18.83 17.32
N ALA A 52 -27.65 18.89 16.61
CA ALA A 52 -27.67 19.26 15.20
C ALA A 52 -28.22 20.68 15.04
N VAL A 53 -27.85 21.30 13.93
CA VAL A 53 -28.39 22.58 13.49
C VAL A 53 -29.20 22.35 12.22
N SER A 54 -30.40 22.90 12.15
CA SER A 54 -31.26 22.83 10.96
C SER A 54 -31.55 24.22 10.43
N LEU A 55 -31.18 24.45 9.18
CA LEU A 55 -31.32 25.74 8.51
C LEU A 55 -32.68 25.84 7.82
N GLY A 56 -33.20 27.05 7.75
CA GLY A 56 -34.44 27.31 7.01
C GLY A 56 -34.30 27.01 5.52
N PRO A 57 -35.41 26.73 4.81
CA PRO A 57 -35.43 26.45 3.37
C PRO A 57 -34.86 27.58 2.50
N HIS A 58 -34.82 28.81 3.00
CA HIS A 58 -34.21 29.96 2.33
C HIS A 58 -32.68 29.93 2.30
N SER A 59 -32.07 29.20 3.24
CA SER A 59 -30.62 29.15 3.39
C SER A 59 -29.95 28.17 2.42
N GLY A 60 -30.72 27.28 1.77
CA GLY A 60 -30.16 26.19 0.97
C GLY A 60 -30.98 25.76 -0.24
N TYR A 61 -30.34 24.92 -1.03
CA TYR A 61 -30.84 24.35 -2.26
C TYR A 61 -30.82 22.83 -2.15
N LEU A 62 -31.89 22.19 -2.59
CA LEU A 62 -31.94 20.73 -2.75
C LEU A 62 -31.96 20.38 -4.24
N VAL A 63 -31.05 19.50 -4.63
CA VAL A 63 -30.89 19.06 -6.03
C VAL A 63 -31.00 17.54 -6.09
N HIS A 64 -31.73 17.05 -7.08
CA HIS A 64 -31.79 15.63 -7.41
C HIS A 64 -30.85 15.35 -8.57
N LEU A 65 -29.85 14.50 -8.34
CA LEU A 65 -28.95 14.01 -9.38
C LEU A 65 -29.18 12.52 -9.62
N ARG A 66 -29.02 12.10 -10.88
CA ARG A 66 -29.18 10.70 -11.28
C ARG A 66 -27.92 10.19 -11.97
N PHE A 67 -27.32 9.16 -11.38
CA PHE A 67 -26.12 8.50 -11.89
C PHE A 67 -26.44 7.09 -12.41
N PRO A 68 -25.73 6.61 -13.45
CA PRO A 68 -25.85 5.23 -13.93
C PRO A 68 -25.15 4.21 -13.02
N PHE A 69 -24.62 4.63 -11.88
CA PHE A 69 -23.90 3.81 -10.91
C PHE A 69 -24.27 4.20 -9.47
N SER A 70 -23.91 3.32 -8.54
CA SER A 70 -24.14 3.49 -7.09
C SER A 70 -22.83 3.52 -6.32
N GLY A 71 -22.91 4.05 -5.09
CA GLY A 71 -21.83 4.02 -4.11
C GLY A 71 -21.23 5.40 -3.86
N LYS A 72 -21.27 5.81 -2.57
CA LYS A 72 -20.81 7.11 -2.07
C LYS A 72 -19.43 7.52 -2.60
N ARG A 73 -18.46 6.60 -2.69
CA ARG A 73 -17.11 6.90 -3.19
C ARG A 73 -17.10 7.29 -4.68
N LYS A 74 -17.83 6.56 -5.52
CA LYS A 74 -17.91 6.86 -6.96
C LYS A 74 -18.70 8.14 -7.23
N ILE A 75 -19.80 8.34 -6.49
CA ILE A 75 -20.60 9.56 -6.61
C ILE A 75 -19.78 10.77 -6.17
N SER A 76 -19.02 10.66 -5.07
CA SER A 76 -18.22 11.78 -4.55
C SER A 76 -17.15 12.32 -5.51
N THR A 77 -16.71 11.52 -6.50
CA THR A 77 -15.70 11.96 -7.48
C THR A 77 -16.30 12.78 -8.62
N VAL A 78 -17.61 12.65 -8.88
CA VAL A 78 -18.27 13.31 -10.03
C VAL A 78 -19.30 14.34 -9.61
N VAL A 79 -19.88 14.21 -8.41
CA VAL A 79 -21.01 15.02 -7.93
C VAL A 79 -20.74 16.52 -8.05
N ARG A 80 -19.49 16.96 -7.84
CA ARG A 80 -19.13 18.36 -7.96
C ARG A 80 -19.31 18.88 -9.39
N GLY A 81 -18.84 18.13 -10.40
CA GLY A 81 -18.94 18.56 -11.80
C GLY A 81 -20.38 18.65 -12.27
N GLU A 82 -21.21 17.65 -11.92
CA GLU A 82 -22.65 17.69 -12.23
C GLU A 82 -23.36 18.87 -11.55
N LEU A 83 -22.94 19.21 -10.32
CA LEU A 83 -23.58 20.27 -9.55
C LEU A 83 -23.31 21.67 -10.13
N GLU A 84 -22.22 21.86 -10.89
CA GLU A 84 -21.89 23.14 -11.53
C GLU A 84 -22.98 23.60 -12.52
N GLU A 85 -23.71 22.65 -13.12
CA GLU A 85 -24.80 22.96 -14.07
C GLU A 85 -26.06 23.53 -13.38
N TYR A 86 -26.21 23.35 -12.07
CA TYR A 86 -27.41 23.74 -11.32
C TYR A 86 -27.30 25.10 -10.64
N PHE A 87 -26.08 25.62 -10.48
CA PHE A 87 -25.84 26.85 -9.73
C PHE A 87 -25.36 27.99 -10.64
N PRO A 88 -25.98 29.18 -10.55
CA PRO A 88 -25.50 30.36 -11.30
C PRO A 88 -24.25 31.02 -10.69
N PHE A 89 -23.61 30.37 -9.72
CA PHE A 89 -22.45 30.88 -8.98
C PHE A 89 -21.43 29.78 -8.72
N SER A 90 -20.19 30.18 -8.40
CA SER A 90 -19.11 29.23 -8.14
C SER A 90 -19.43 28.30 -6.97
N LEU A 91 -19.21 27.00 -7.17
CA LEU A 91 -19.27 26.01 -6.10
C LEU A 91 -18.20 26.25 -5.01
N ASP A 92 -17.21 27.10 -5.26
CA ASP A 92 -16.23 27.47 -4.24
C ASP A 92 -16.85 28.23 -3.08
N ASP A 93 -17.97 28.93 -3.26
CA ASP A 93 -18.66 29.64 -2.17
C ASP A 93 -19.75 28.80 -1.50
N ILE A 94 -19.87 27.54 -1.90
CA ILE A 94 -20.90 26.61 -1.46
C ILE A 94 -20.30 25.51 -0.60
N ARG A 95 -21.07 25.07 0.40
CA ARG A 95 -20.92 23.78 1.06
C ARG A 95 -22.05 22.89 0.59
N PHE A 96 -21.72 21.70 0.13
CA PHE A 96 -22.70 20.69 -0.21
C PHE A 96 -22.31 19.34 0.38
N ASP A 97 -23.32 18.52 0.64
CA ASP A 97 -23.19 17.10 0.93
C ASP A 97 -24.36 16.35 0.31
N PHE A 98 -24.27 15.04 0.21
CA PHE A 98 -25.25 14.24 -0.52
C PHE A 98 -25.55 12.90 0.15
N GLN A 99 -26.73 12.38 -0.17
CA GLN A 99 -27.19 11.06 0.23
C GLN A 99 -27.75 10.31 -0.97
N GLU A 100 -27.33 9.06 -1.13
CA GLU A 100 -27.90 8.17 -2.14
C GLU A 100 -29.23 7.62 -1.61
N MET A 101 -30.34 8.01 -2.23
CA MET A 101 -31.70 7.62 -1.88
C MET A 101 -32.27 6.67 -2.94
N GLY A 102 -31.61 5.52 -3.10
CA GLY A 102 -31.89 4.54 -4.14
C GLY A 102 -30.82 4.51 -5.22
N ARG A 103 -30.75 3.40 -5.97
CA ARG A 103 -29.65 3.09 -6.90
C ARG A 103 -29.35 4.25 -7.87
N GLY A 104 -28.28 5.00 -7.60
CA GLY A 104 -27.85 6.15 -8.39
C GLY A 104 -28.71 7.42 -8.27
N ASN A 105 -29.79 7.41 -7.48
CA ASN A 105 -30.59 8.60 -7.20
C ASN A 105 -30.03 9.30 -5.97
N VAL A 106 -29.61 10.55 -6.13
CA VAL A 106 -28.85 11.28 -5.13
C VAL A 106 -29.57 12.56 -4.77
N LEU A 107 -29.85 12.73 -3.47
CA LEU A 107 -30.26 14.00 -2.89
C LEU A 107 -28.99 14.77 -2.52
N VAL A 108 -28.81 15.95 -3.09
CA VAL A 108 -27.75 16.89 -2.72
C VAL A 108 -28.39 18.05 -1.96
N ALA A 109 -27.78 18.42 -0.83
CA ALA A 109 -28.08 19.69 -0.17
C ALA A 109 -26.89 20.63 -0.30
N ALA A 110 -27.15 21.87 -0.67
CA ALA A 110 -26.13 22.88 -0.90
C ALA A 110 -26.51 24.21 -0.21
N VAL A 111 -25.56 24.84 0.46
CA VAL A 111 -25.73 26.06 1.24
C VAL A 111 -24.51 26.96 1.05
N GLN A 112 -24.69 28.28 1.00
CA GLN A 112 -23.56 29.20 0.95
C GLN A 112 -22.73 29.12 2.24
N LYS A 113 -21.41 29.12 2.11
CA LYS A 113 -20.45 29.02 3.24
C LYS A 113 -20.77 29.91 4.45
N PRO A 114 -21.18 31.20 4.31
CA PRO A 114 -21.47 32.07 5.45
C PRO A 114 -22.55 31.53 6.40
N TYR A 115 -23.53 30.79 5.89
CA TYR A 115 -24.59 30.21 6.72
C TYR A 115 -24.08 29.07 7.60
N VAL A 116 -23.03 28.36 7.18
CA VAL A 116 -22.52 27.17 7.89
C VAL A 116 -21.27 27.46 8.71
N ASP A 117 -20.41 28.36 8.26
CA ASP A 117 -19.09 28.60 8.87
C ASP A 117 -19.19 29.08 10.32
N LYS A 118 -20.24 29.83 10.68
CA LYS A 118 -20.54 30.21 12.06
C LYS A 118 -20.67 29.02 13.02
N PHE A 119 -21.14 27.86 12.52
CA PHE A 119 -21.35 26.66 13.33
C PHE A 119 -20.12 25.76 13.41
N ARG A 120 -19.11 25.96 12.55
CA ARG A 120 -17.90 25.12 12.53
C ARG A 120 -17.02 25.33 13.76
N ALA A 121 -17.04 26.52 14.34
CA ALA A 121 -16.32 26.85 15.56
C ALA A 121 -16.83 26.07 16.78
N GLU A 122 -18.06 25.55 16.71
CA GLU A 122 -18.72 24.92 17.84
C GLU A 122 -18.41 23.43 17.94
N LYS A 123 -17.91 22.99 19.09
CA LYS A 123 -17.55 21.57 19.30
C LYS A 123 -18.77 20.65 19.46
N GLN A 124 -19.90 21.20 19.90
CA GLN A 124 -21.10 20.41 20.20
C GLN A 124 -21.99 20.14 18.99
N THR A 125 -21.88 20.95 17.94
CA THR A 125 -22.67 20.81 16.71
C THR A 125 -22.16 19.67 15.85
N LYS A 126 -22.82 18.52 15.89
CA LYS A 126 -22.41 17.30 15.18
C LYS A 126 -22.74 17.33 13.68
N LEU A 127 -23.81 18.05 13.34
CA LEU A 127 -24.44 18.06 12.03
C LEU A 127 -25.03 19.44 11.76
N VAL A 128 -24.91 19.93 10.53
CA VAL A 128 -25.77 21.00 9.99
C VAL A 128 -26.55 20.43 8.81
N THR A 129 -27.86 20.64 8.80
CA THR A 129 -28.78 20.17 7.74
C THR A 129 -29.81 21.25 7.40
N ILE A 130 -30.79 20.94 6.55
CA ILE A 130 -31.89 21.83 6.15
C ILE A 130 -33.20 21.28 6.74
N ASN A 131 -34.11 22.17 7.14
CA ASN A 131 -35.41 21.85 7.76
C ASN A 131 -36.16 20.75 7.00
N THR A 132 -36.24 20.83 5.67
CA THR A 132 -36.93 19.84 4.85
C THR A 132 -36.38 18.42 5.02
N ILE A 133 -35.04 18.26 5.08
CA ILE A 133 -34.39 16.96 5.29
C ILE A 133 -34.67 16.46 6.70
N ALA A 134 -34.56 17.35 7.69
CA ALA A 134 -34.84 17.03 9.08
C ALA A 134 -36.29 16.56 9.28
N ILE A 135 -37.27 17.28 8.71
CA ILE A 135 -38.69 16.94 8.78
C ILE A 135 -38.93 15.57 8.14
N LEU A 136 -38.45 15.34 6.92
CA LEU A 136 -38.60 14.05 6.24
C LEU A 136 -38.02 12.91 7.08
N TYR A 137 -36.83 13.12 7.67
CA TYR A 137 -36.20 12.15 8.55
C TYR A 137 -37.07 11.85 9.78
N ALA A 138 -37.65 12.86 10.41
CA ALA A 138 -38.54 12.68 11.56
C ALA A 138 -39.79 11.86 11.18
N LEU A 139 -40.43 12.17 10.06
CA LEU A 139 -41.60 11.44 9.57
C LEU A 139 -41.28 9.96 9.31
N GLN A 140 -40.11 9.67 8.73
CA GLN A 140 -39.63 8.30 8.54
C GLN A 140 -39.29 7.62 9.87
N TRP A 141 -38.68 8.35 10.82
CA TRP A 141 -38.30 7.81 12.12
C TRP A 141 -39.50 7.30 12.92
N PHE A 142 -40.58 8.09 12.95
CA PHE A 142 -41.84 7.74 13.61
C PHE A 142 -42.74 6.80 12.79
N ASN A 143 -42.29 6.36 11.61
CA ASN A 143 -43.08 5.53 10.68
C ASN A 143 -44.41 6.19 10.27
N VAL A 144 -44.44 7.51 10.14
CA VAL A 144 -45.60 8.23 9.56
C VAL A 144 -45.76 7.85 8.10
N VAL A 145 -44.63 7.84 7.38
CA VAL A 145 -44.59 7.42 5.98
C VAL A 145 -44.60 5.90 5.90
N SER A 146 -45.71 5.35 5.39
CA SER A 146 -45.89 3.90 5.21
C SER A 146 -45.89 3.47 3.75
N ASP A 147 -46.23 4.37 2.84
CA ASP A 147 -46.28 4.11 1.40
C ASP A 147 -44.89 4.12 0.77
N THR A 148 -44.70 3.28 -0.26
CA THR A 148 -43.45 3.29 -1.06
C THR A 148 -43.46 4.32 -2.18
N ASN A 149 -44.66 4.72 -2.61
CA ASN A 149 -44.91 5.72 -3.65
C ASN A 149 -45.67 6.87 -3.01
N PHE A 150 -44.97 7.95 -2.70
CA PHE A 150 -45.55 9.08 -1.98
C PHE A 150 -44.91 10.40 -2.39
N VAL A 151 -45.63 11.48 -2.12
CA VAL A 151 -45.12 12.84 -2.22
C VAL A 151 -44.99 13.40 -0.81
N PHE A 152 -43.88 14.06 -0.53
CA PHE A 152 -43.66 14.83 0.69
C PHE A 152 -43.53 16.31 0.32
N ALA A 153 -44.33 17.17 0.94
CA ALA A 153 -44.26 18.62 0.75
C ALA A 153 -43.95 19.30 2.08
N HIS A 154 -42.84 20.03 2.12
CA HIS A 154 -42.55 20.99 3.19
C HIS A 154 -42.86 22.39 2.68
N ILE A 155 -43.79 23.07 3.34
CA ILE A 155 -44.26 24.39 2.97
C ILE A 155 -43.89 25.35 4.10
N ASP A 156 -43.08 26.35 3.80
CA ASP A 156 -42.68 27.40 4.74
C ASP A 156 -43.48 28.70 4.49
N THR A 157 -42.93 29.88 4.75
CA THR A 157 -43.63 31.16 4.51
C THR A 157 -43.77 31.51 3.03
N ASP A 158 -42.68 31.41 2.27
CA ASP A 158 -42.57 31.86 0.87
C ASP A 158 -41.97 30.78 -0.05
N ARG A 159 -41.62 29.61 0.52
CA ARG A 159 -40.93 28.53 -0.15
C ARG A 159 -41.61 27.21 0.10
N ALA A 160 -41.76 26.42 -0.95
CA ALA A 160 -42.21 25.06 -0.85
C ALA A 160 -41.18 24.13 -1.48
N ILE A 161 -40.93 23.02 -0.81
CA ILE A 161 -40.12 21.93 -1.32
C ILE A 161 -40.96 20.67 -1.38
N ILE A 162 -41.10 20.14 -2.59
CA ILE A 162 -41.85 18.91 -2.87
C ILE A 162 -40.85 17.84 -3.29
N ILE A 163 -40.88 16.70 -2.60
CA ILE A 163 -40.01 15.56 -2.85
C ILE A 163 -40.91 14.34 -3.14
N ALA A 164 -40.73 13.73 -4.30
CA ALA A 164 -41.46 12.53 -4.67
C ALA A 164 -40.59 11.29 -4.49
N PHE A 165 -41.20 10.20 -4.01
CA PHE A 165 -40.57 8.89 -3.87
C PHE A 165 -41.35 7.83 -4.62
N ARG A 166 -40.64 6.96 -5.33
CA ARG A 166 -41.19 5.80 -6.03
C ARG A 166 -40.43 4.54 -5.61
N GLU A 167 -41.14 3.53 -5.12
CA GLU A 167 -40.57 2.27 -4.66
C GLU A 167 -39.43 2.49 -3.64
N GLY A 168 -39.59 3.50 -2.76
CA GLY A 168 -38.57 3.89 -1.77
C GLY A 168 -37.33 4.58 -2.34
N ARG A 169 -37.34 4.98 -3.62
CA ARG A 169 -36.27 5.74 -4.28
C ARG A 169 -36.71 7.17 -4.54
N LEU A 170 -35.78 8.10 -4.44
CA LEU A 170 -36.01 9.49 -4.82
C LEU A 170 -36.37 9.57 -6.32
N TRP A 171 -37.53 10.14 -6.62
CA TRP A 171 -38.07 10.27 -7.98
C TRP A 171 -37.87 11.67 -8.54
N SER A 172 -38.21 12.70 -7.76
CA SER A 172 -38.05 14.10 -8.16
C SER A 172 -38.00 15.03 -6.96
N ILE A 173 -37.42 16.22 -7.17
CA ILE A 173 -37.44 17.32 -6.21
C ILE A 173 -37.87 18.58 -6.95
N ARG A 174 -38.76 19.34 -6.35
CA ARG A 174 -39.14 20.68 -6.79
C ARG A 174 -38.98 21.65 -5.64
N GLN A 175 -38.22 22.71 -5.86
CA GLN A 175 -38.09 23.82 -4.93
C GLN A 175 -38.63 25.06 -5.63
N LEU A 176 -39.64 25.68 -5.04
CA LEU A 176 -40.32 26.83 -5.62
C LEU A 176 -40.48 27.94 -4.61
N VAL A 177 -40.43 29.18 -5.10
CA VAL A 177 -40.79 30.38 -4.36
C VAL A 177 -42.20 30.73 -4.79
N TYR A 178 -43.10 30.93 -3.83
CA TYR A 178 -44.48 31.32 -4.08
C TYR A 178 -44.80 32.61 -3.32
N SER A 179 -45.70 33.41 -3.90
CA SER A 179 -46.19 34.64 -3.29
C SER A 179 -47.54 34.37 -2.60
N SER A 180 -48.22 35.42 -2.16
CA SER A 180 -49.58 35.36 -1.58
C SER A 180 -50.65 34.74 -2.50
N GLN A 181 -50.32 34.33 -3.72
CA GLN A 181 -51.19 33.58 -4.62
C GLN A 181 -50.76 32.10 -4.61
N ALA A 182 -51.65 31.23 -4.11
CA ALA A 182 -51.42 29.80 -3.99
C ALA A 182 -51.37 29.04 -5.33
N ASP A 183 -51.58 29.69 -6.48
CA ASP A 183 -51.76 28.98 -7.75
C ASP A 183 -50.54 28.17 -8.16
N ILE A 184 -49.34 28.73 -8.03
CA ILE A 184 -48.08 28.03 -8.34
C ILE A 184 -47.88 26.83 -7.40
N LEU A 185 -48.16 27.02 -6.11
CA LEU A 185 -48.06 25.95 -5.11
C LEU A 185 -49.06 24.83 -5.39
N ARG A 186 -50.31 25.19 -5.68
CA ARG A 186 -51.39 24.25 -6.01
C ARG A 186 -51.07 23.48 -7.29
N GLU A 187 -50.58 24.15 -8.32
CA GLU A 187 -50.19 23.52 -9.58
C GLU A 187 -49.02 22.56 -9.39
N ALA A 188 -47.98 22.96 -8.66
CA ALA A 188 -46.83 22.11 -8.38
C ALA A 188 -47.18 20.88 -7.54
N LEU A 189 -48.06 21.04 -6.54
CA LEU A 189 -48.60 19.92 -5.76
C LEU A 189 -49.44 19.02 -6.66
N HIS A 190 -50.37 19.57 -7.44
CA HIS A 190 -51.24 18.81 -8.34
C HIS A 190 -50.43 18.01 -9.37
N GLU A 191 -49.44 18.62 -10.01
CA GLU A 191 -48.56 17.94 -10.98
C GLU A 191 -47.81 16.78 -10.32
N SER A 192 -47.30 16.97 -9.11
CA SER A 192 -46.59 15.93 -8.36
C SER A 192 -47.51 14.80 -7.90
N THR A 193 -48.75 15.11 -7.50
CA THR A 193 -49.73 14.10 -7.05
C THR A 193 -50.43 13.38 -8.18
N SER A 194 -50.53 14.01 -9.37
CA SER A 194 -51.21 13.48 -10.54
C SER A 194 -50.26 12.82 -11.56
N ASP A 195 -48.96 12.74 -11.23
CA ASP A 195 -47.96 12.04 -12.05
C ASP A 195 -48.33 10.55 -12.18
N LYS A 196 -48.67 10.14 -13.41
CA LYS A 196 -49.09 8.77 -13.74
C LYS A 196 -47.96 7.76 -13.59
N GLU A 197 -46.71 8.16 -13.80
CA GLU A 197 -45.56 7.26 -13.67
C GLU A 197 -45.19 7.02 -12.20
N LEU A 198 -45.36 8.06 -11.38
CA LEU A 198 -45.20 7.96 -9.93
C LEU A 198 -46.35 7.18 -9.28
N SER A 199 -47.59 7.50 -9.68
CA SER A 199 -48.84 6.98 -9.08
C SER A 199 -48.81 7.02 -7.54
N PRO A 200 -48.64 8.21 -6.93
CA PRO A 200 -48.47 8.32 -5.49
C PRO A 200 -49.77 7.94 -4.77
N LYS A 201 -49.65 7.17 -3.68
CA LYS A 201 -50.80 6.77 -2.86
C LYS A 201 -51.13 7.80 -1.79
N ALA A 202 -50.11 8.52 -1.33
CA ALA A 202 -50.22 9.51 -0.27
C ALA A 202 -49.38 10.76 -0.55
N CYS A 203 -49.85 11.89 -0.03
CA CYS A 203 -49.15 13.16 0.00
C CYS A 203 -49.04 13.62 1.46
N TYR A 204 -47.83 13.64 2.00
CA TYR A 204 -47.54 14.07 3.37
C TYR A 204 -47.13 15.54 3.34
N ILE A 205 -47.88 16.39 4.04
CA ILE A 205 -47.69 17.84 4.00
C ILE A 205 -47.38 18.35 5.40
N VAL A 206 -46.26 19.05 5.54
CA VAL A 206 -45.86 19.73 6.77
C VAL A 206 -45.74 21.22 6.47
N CYS A 207 -46.58 22.03 7.12
CA CYS A 207 -46.59 23.48 6.99
C CYS A 207 -45.93 24.10 8.21
N SER A 208 -44.93 24.95 8.02
CA SER A 208 -44.25 25.60 9.15
C SER A 208 -45.13 26.66 9.83
N GLN A 209 -46.11 27.23 9.11
CA GLN A 209 -47.08 28.18 9.63
C GLN A 209 -48.49 27.81 9.16
N GLU A 210 -49.50 28.14 9.98
CA GLU A 210 -50.91 28.02 9.61
C GLU A 210 -51.29 29.19 8.70
N ASP A 211 -51.36 28.94 7.40
CA ASP A 211 -51.81 29.92 6.40
C ASP A 211 -53.08 29.40 5.69
N PRO A 212 -54.21 30.14 5.75
CA PRO A 212 -55.42 29.81 5.02
C PRO A 212 -55.21 29.57 3.51
N ILE A 213 -54.22 30.24 2.90
CA ILE A 213 -53.86 30.09 1.49
C ILE A 213 -53.34 28.68 1.21
N ILE A 214 -52.50 28.15 2.12
CA ILE A 214 -51.95 26.79 2.01
C ILE A 214 -53.08 25.76 2.19
N VAL A 215 -53.97 25.98 3.17
CA VAL A 215 -55.12 25.09 3.39
C VAL A 215 -56.01 25.00 2.15
N ALA A 216 -56.26 26.14 1.48
CA ALA A 216 -57.00 26.18 0.22
C ALA A 216 -56.28 25.44 -0.92
N ALA A 217 -54.95 25.62 -1.06
CA ALA A 217 -54.15 24.92 -2.06
C ALA A 217 -54.18 23.39 -1.86
N VAL A 218 -54.09 22.94 -0.61
CA VAL A 218 -54.13 21.52 -0.25
C VAL A 218 -55.52 20.92 -0.45
N SER A 219 -56.59 21.65 -0.10
CA SER A 219 -57.97 21.18 -0.25
C SER A 219 -58.39 20.99 -1.72
N GLY A 220 -57.71 21.67 -2.65
CA GLY A 220 -57.95 21.58 -4.10
C GLY A 220 -57.26 20.39 -4.78
N LEU A 221 -56.53 19.55 -4.05
CA LEU A 221 -55.91 18.35 -4.61
C LEU A 221 -56.99 17.27 -4.87
N GLY A 222 -56.93 16.65 -6.06
CA GLY A 222 -57.96 15.71 -6.50
C GLY A 222 -58.10 14.47 -5.61
N PRO A 223 -59.23 13.74 -5.71
CA PRO A 223 -59.58 12.64 -4.78
C PRO A 223 -58.72 11.37 -4.91
N GLY A 224 -57.75 11.34 -5.83
CA GLY A 224 -56.94 10.16 -6.13
C GLY A 224 -55.79 9.88 -5.16
N VAL A 225 -55.46 10.81 -4.26
CA VAL A 225 -54.30 10.72 -3.34
C VAL A 225 -54.74 11.01 -1.91
N ARG A 226 -54.27 10.19 -0.96
CA ARG A 226 -54.53 10.41 0.48
C ARG A 226 -53.64 11.55 0.99
N ILE A 227 -54.24 12.64 1.45
CA ILE A 227 -53.51 13.78 2.01
C ILE A 227 -53.36 13.57 3.52
N GLU A 228 -52.14 13.66 4.03
CA GLU A 228 -51.82 13.52 5.45
C GLU A 228 -51.05 14.74 5.95
N THR A 229 -51.56 15.37 7.02
CA THR A 229 -50.93 16.50 7.72
C THR A 229 -50.57 16.09 9.14
N PRO A 230 -49.40 15.47 9.36
CA PRO A 230 -49.07 14.85 10.65
C PRO A 230 -48.78 15.89 11.74
N PHE A 231 -49.38 15.70 12.92
CA PHE A 231 -49.17 16.56 14.09
C PHE A 231 -48.16 15.95 15.06
N LEU A 232 -47.27 16.76 15.62
CA LEU A 232 -46.28 16.28 16.59
C LEU A 232 -46.91 15.73 17.88
N ARG A 233 -48.09 16.22 18.26
CA ARG A 233 -48.79 15.77 19.47
C ARG A 233 -49.06 14.27 19.47
N ASP A 234 -49.28 13.68 18.30
CA ASP A 234 -49.58 12.25 18.15
C ASP A 234 -48.36 11.36 18.46
N TYR A 235 -47.15 11.93 18.43
CA TYR A 235 -45.88 11.22 18.61
C TYR A 235 -45.14 11.61 19.89
N LEU A 236 -45.27 12.86 20.33
CA LEU A 236 -44.57 13.42 21.49
C LEU A 236 -45.47 13.67 22.69
N GLY A 237 -46.80 13.64 22.52
CA GLY A 237 -47.74 13.99 23.59
C GLY A 237 -47.72 15.47 23.99
N LEU A 238 -47.09 16.32 23.18
CA LEU A 238 -46.97 17.77 23.38
C LEU A 238 -47.62 18.50 22.22
N ASP A 239 -48.40 19.54 22.52
CA ASP A 239 -48.99 20.41 21.52
C ASP A 239 -47.95 21.44 21.05
N LEU A 240 -47.18 21.06 20.03
CA LEU A 240 -46.14 21.88 19.43
C LEU A 240 -46.52 22.25 17.99
N PRO A 241 -46.20 23.48 17.53
CA PRO A 241 -46.39 23.87 16.14
C PRO A 241 -45.67 22.94 15.17
N ALA A 242 -46.21 22.78 13.96
CA ALA A 242 -45.64 21.91 12.94
C ALA A 242 -44.20 22.28 12.53
N SER A 243 -43.78 23.54 12.67
CA SER A 243 -42.38 23.96 12.48
C SER A 243 -41.38 23.23 13.39
N PHE A 244 -41.81 22.69 14.53
CA PHE A 244 -40.97 21.90 15.43
C PHE A 244 -40.58 20.53 14.85
N TRP A 245 -41.22 20.07 13.76
CA TRP A 245 -40.80 18.86 13.06
C TRP A 245 -39.33 18.94 12.62
N ALA A 246 -38.86 20.15 12.23
CA ALA A 246 -37.47 20.38 11.87
C ALA A 246 -36.52 20.19 13.07
N GLY A 247 -36.88 20.72 14.24
CA GLY A 247 -36.10 20.53 15.47
C GLY A 247 -36.02 19.07 15.88
N VAL A 248 -37.16 18.40 15.94
CA VAL A 248 -37.24 16.97 16.29
C VAL A 248 -36.40 16.13 15.33
N GLY A 249 -36.56 16.34 14.02
CA GLY A 249 -35.78 15.67 13.00
C GLY A 249 -34.29 15.90 13.11
N ALA A 250 -33.88 17.15 13.34
CA ALA A 250 -32.47 17.49 13.51
C ALA A 250 -31.88 16.83 14.76
N ALA A 251 -32.61 16.84 15.89
CA ALA A 251 -32.18 16.18 17.11
C ALA A 251 -32.01 14.66 16.90
N LEU A 252 -32.93 14.03 16.16
CA LEU A 252 -32.83 12.61 15.81
C LEU A 252 -31.64 12.33 14.87
N LEU A 253 -31.42 13.17 13.85
CA LEU A 253 -30.26 13.08 12.96
C LEU A 253 -28.93 13.21 13.73
N ALA A 254 -28.89 13.97 14.82
CA ALA A 254 -27.71 14.08 15.68
C ALA A 254 -27.27 12.73 16.29
N LEU A 255 -28.16 11.73 16.37
CA LEU A 255 -27.82 10.37 16.81
C LEU A 255 -26.97 9.61 15.80
N ASN A 256 -27.13 9.87 14.49
CA ASN A 256 -26.44 9.15 13.42
C ASN A 256 -25.90 10.06 12.30
N ALA A 257 -25.21 11.14 12.66
CA ALA A 257 -24.71 12.16 11.73
C ALA A 257 -23.70 11.71 10.64
N LYS A 258 -23.32 10.42 10.56
CA LYS A 258 -22.27 9.94 9.64
C LYS A 258 -22.77 9.56 8.25
N ASP A 259 -23.98 9.01 8.19
CA ASP A 259 -24.57 8.48 6.96
C ASP A 259 -25.60 9.43 6.34
N GLU A 260 -25.83 10.55 7.02
CA GLU A 260 -26.79 11.59 6.66
C GLU A 260 -26.09 12.79 6.04
N ILE A 261 -26.87 13.63 5.34
CA ILE A 261 -26.40 14.86 4.72
C ILE A 261 -25.89 15.84 5.80
N ASN A 262 -24.59 16.12 5.79
CA ASN A 262 -23.93 16.98 6.76
C ASN A 262 -23.18 18.16 6.10
N LEU A 263 -23.80 19.33 6.16
CA LEU A 263 -23.29 20.55 5.58
C LEU A 263 -22.07 21.12 6.32
N LEU A 264 -21.77 20.71 7.56
CA LEU A 264 -20.49 21.03 8.21
C LEU A 264 -19.30 20.41 7.49
N GLY A 265 -19.58 19.45 6.60
CA GLY A 265 -18.61 18.54 6.01
C GLY A 265 -18.09 17.54 7.04
N ASN A 266 -17.41 16.53 6.56
CA ASN A 266 -16.65 15.66 7.44
C ASN A 266 -15.59 16.51 8.16
N ARG A 267 -15.67 16.64 9.49
CA ARG A 267 -14.53 17.06 10.34
C ARG A 267 -13.31 16.13 10.23
N TYR A 268 -13.37 15.14 9.34
CA TYR A 268 -12.31 14.24 8.97
C TYR A 268 -11.85 14.52 7.53
N GLN A 269 -11.03 15.56 7.37
CA GLN A 269 -9.86 15.50 6.47
C GLN A 269 -8.71 14.77 7.20
N GLY A 270 -9.03 13.72 7.97
CA GLY A 270 -8.07 12.77 8.47
C GLY A 270 -8.24 11.50 7.65
N PHE A 271 -7.11 10.86 7.31
CA PHE A 271 -7.06 9.60 6.58
C PHE A 271 -8.24 8.68 6.90
N PRO A 272 -8.85 8.02 5.88
CA PRO A 272 -9.96 7.10 6.11
C PRO A 272 -9.59 6.15 7.24
N ARG A 273 -10.53 5.87 8.16
CA ARG A 273 -10.34 4.90 9.23
C ARG A 273 -9.89 3.59 8.61
N ILE A 274 -8.60 3.29 8.71
CA ILE A 274 -8.03 2.01 8.35
C ILE A 274 -8.79 0.98 9.19
N GLU A 275 -9.52 0.08 8.52
CA GLU A 275 -10.27 -0.96 9.20
C GLU A 275 -9.34 -1.74 10.12
N LYS A 276 -9.82 -2.15 11.29
CA LYS A 276 -9.00 -2.90 12.27
C LYS A 276 -8.34 -4.12 11.64
N LEU A 277 -9.02 -4.78 10.69
CA LEU A 277 -8.50 -5.88 9.90
C LEU A 277 -7.26 -5.52 9.07
N VAL A 278 -7.26 -4.36 8.42
CA VAL A 278 -6.09 -3.88 7.65
C VAL A 278 -4.93 -3.55 8.58
N LEU A 279 -5.21 -2.98 9.75
CA LEU A 279 -4.18 -2.67 10.75
C LEU A 279 -3.56 -3.95 11.33
N TYR A 280 -4.38 -4.96 11.67
CA TYR A 280 -3.89 -6.27 12.11
C TYR A 280 -3.12 -7.01 11.00
N GLY A 281 -3.60 -6.93 9.76
CA GLY A 281 -2.93 -7.49 8.59
C GLY A 281 -1.53 -6.87 8.39
N ALA A 282 -1.45 -5.55 8.36
CA ALA A 282 -0.17 -4.84 8.24
C ALA A 282 0.78 -5.15 9.41
N GLY A 283 0.25 -5.19 10.65
CA GLY A 283 1.02 -5.57 11.83
C GLY A 283 1.59 -6.99 11.74
N SER A 284 0.80 -7.95 11.24
CA SER A 284 1.26 -9.33 11.07
C SER A 284 2.37 -9.47 10.02
N ILE A 285 2.26 -8.76 8.89
CA ILE A 285 3.28 -8.75 7.83
C ILE A 285 4.58 -8.13 8.35
N ALA A 286 4.49 -7.03 9.11
CA ALA A 286 5.65 -6.40 9.73
C ALA A 286 6.34 -7.33 10.73
N ALA A 287 5.57 -8.03 11.58
CA ALA A 287 6.12 -9.00 12.53
C ALA A 287 6.83 -10.17 11.82
N VAL A 288 6.22 -10.76 10.79
CA VAL A 288 6.82 -11.85 10.00
C VAL A 288 8.11 -11.39 9.31
N SER A 289 8.12 -10.18 8.77
CA SER A 289 9.31 -9.60 8.13
C SER A 289 10.46 -9.41 9.13
N LEU A 290 10.14 -8.99 10.35
CA LEU A 290 11.13 -8.79 11.43
C LEU A 290 11.73 -10.13 11.90
N VAL A 291 10.89 -11.17 12.00
CA VAL A 291 11.35 -12.54 12.32
C VAL A 291 12.24 -13.09 11.21
N LEU A 292 11.85 -12.92 9.93
CA LEU A 292 12.67 -13.33 8.78
C LEU A 292 14.03 -12.60 8.75
N ALA A 293 14.02 -11.30 9.00
CA ALA A 293 15.26 -10.51 9.08
C ALA A 293 16.17 -10.99 10.23
N GLY A 294 15.59 -11.27 11.40
CA GLY A 294 16.33 -11.81 12.55
C GLY A 294 16.93 -13.19 12.28
N MET A 295 16.16 -14.11 11.67
CA MET A 295 16.66 -15.43 11.28
C MET A 295 17.79 -15.34 10.25
N SER A 296 17.65 -14.47 9.24
CA SER A 296 18.69 -14.23 8.23
C SER A 296 19.98 -13.69 8.86
N TYR A 297 19.85 -12.72 9.77
CA TYR A 297 20.98 -12.16 10.51
C TYR A 297 21.71 -13.23 11.35
N LEU A 298 20.96 -14.03 12.11
CA LEU A 298 21.52 -15.13 12.91
C LEU A 298 22.27 -16.14 12.05
N ASN A 299 21.68 -16.54 10.92
CA ASN A 299 22.30 -17.48 9.98
C ASN A 299 23.63 -16.92 9.42
N LEU A 300 23.63 -15.66 8.97
CA LEU A 300 24.85 -14.99 8.50
C LEU A 300 25.91 -14.90 9.59
N HIS A 301 25.51 -14.58 10.82
CA HIS A 301 26.44 -14.46 11.94
C HIS A 301 27.06 -15.81 12.30
N LEU A 302 26.27 -16.89 12.36
CA LEU A 302 26.78 -18.24 12.63
C LEU A 302 27.70 -18.71 11.51
N LYS A 303 27.30 -18.54 10.25
CA LYS A 303 28.09 -18.93 9.09
C LYS A 303 29.45 -18.21 9.06
N ASN A 304 29.48 -16.91 9.37
CA ASN A 304 30.72 -16.13 9.48
C ASN A 304 31.65 -16.63 10.60
N ARG A 305 31.11 -17.10 11.73
CA ARG A 305 31.93 -17.72 12.79
C ARG A 305 32.56 -19.02 12.31
N THR A 306 31.79 -19.88 11.65
CA THR A 306 32.29 -21.16 11.13
C THR A 306 33.37 -20.94 10.06
N TYR A 307 33.19 -19.97 9.15
CA TYR A 307 34.22 -19.64 8.15
C TYR A 307 35.53 -19.16 8.78
N LYS A 308 35.46 -18.32 9.82
CA LYS A 308 36.67 -17.88 10.54
C LYS A 308 37.38 -19.04 11.22
N TYR A 309 36.65 -19.94 11.84
CA TYR A 309 37.21 -21.13 12.49
C TYR A 309 37.89 -22.05 11.47
N LEU A 310 37.20 -22.41 10.38
CA LEU A 310 37.75 -23.29 9.34
C LEU A 310 38.98 -22.69 8.64
N GLY A 311 38.99 -21.37 8.42
CA GLY A 311 40.14 -20.70 7.80
C GLY A 311 41.40 -20.71 8.68
N VAL A 312 41.25 -20.57 10.00
CA VAL A 312 42.37 -20.68 10.94
C VAL A 312 42.93 -22.10 10.97
N GLU A 313 42.05 -23.10 11.02
CA GLU A 313 42.46 -24.51 11.09
C GLU A 313 43.20 -24.98 9.84
N GLN A 314 42.71 -24.61 8.65
CA GLN A 314 43.40 -24.89 7.39
C GLN A 314 44.79 -24.27 7.36
N ASN A 315 44.93 -23.03 7.86
CA ASN A 315 46.21 -22.34 7.87
C ASN A 315 47.18 -22.90 8.95
N ASN A 316 46.66 -23.43 10.06
CA ASN A 316 47.44 -24.17 11.05
C ASN A 316 47.99 -25.47 10.45
N LEU A 317 47.14 -26.24 9.74
CA LEU A 317 47.56 -27.45 9.03
C LEU A 317 48.62 -27.14 7.97
N TYR A 318 48.41 -26.07 7.17
CA TYR A 318 49.39 -25.60 6.19
C TYR A 318 50.76 -25.29 6.82
N ARG A 319 50.77 -24.62 7.97
CA ARG A 319 52.00 -24.28 8.70
C ARG A 319 52.67 -25.48 9.33
N SER A 320 51.91 -26.51 9.73
CA SER A 320 52.49 -27.76 10.24
C SER A 320 53.32 -28.48 9.17
N VAL A 321 52.91 -28.39 7.91
CA VAL A 321 53.62 -28.98 6.76
C VAL A 321 54.70 -28.04 6.21
N PHE A 322 54.50 -26.72 6.28
CA PHE A 322 55.46 -25.72 5.77
C PHE A 322 55.79 -24.63 6.83
N PRO A 323 56.71 -24.92 7.78
CA PRO A 323 56.94 -24.10 8.98
C PRO A 323 57.42 -22.66 8.77
N LYS A 324 57.85 -22.30 7.55
CA LYS A 324 58.37 -20.96 7.20
C LYS A 324 57.48 -20.18 6.22
N SER A 325 56.27 -20.64 5.95
CA SER A 325 55.40 -20.02 4.93
C SER A 325 54.40 -19.01 5.53
N PRO A 326 54.19 -17.85 4.87
CA PRO A 326 53.21 -16.86 5.31
C PRO A 326 51.78 -17.42 5.21
N PRO A 327 50.84 -16.88 6.02
CA PRO A 327 49.46 -17.33 5.98
C PRO A 327 48.80 -16.99 4.65
N VAL A 328 47.99 -17.90 4.12
CA VAL A 328 47.40 -17.78 2.77
C VAL A 328 45.88 -18.00 2.81
N LYS A 329 45.15 -17.19 2.03
CA LYS A 329 43.67 -17.19 2.02
C LYS A 329 43.06 -18.41 1.33
N ASN A 330 43.75 -18.98 0.33
CA ASN A 330 43.33 -20.20 -0.38
C ASN A 330 44.34 -21.31 -0.11
N VAL A 331 44.25 -21.91 1.08
CA VAL A 331 45.19 -22.93 1.54
C VAL A 331 45.24 -24.12 0.58
N SER A 332 44.10 -24.63 0.12
CA SER A 332 44.04 -25.79 -0.79
C SER A 332 44.76 -25.56 -2.10
N GLY A 333 44.58 -24.41 -2.73
CA GLY A 333 45.23 -24.09 -4.01
C GLY A 333 46.75 -23.98 -3.88
N VAL A 334 47.22 -23.27 -2.85
CA VAL A 334 48.67 -23.09 -2.59
C VAL A 334 49.32 -24.40 -2.15
N PHE A 335 48.60 -25.24 -1.41
CA PHE A 335 49.09 -26.55 -0.98
C PHE A 335 49.24 -27.50 -2.18
N GLU A 336 48.26 -27.54 -3.08
CA GLU A 336 48.33 -28.33 -4.32
C GLU A 336 49.47 -27.89 -5.22
N GLU A 337 49.68 -26.57 -5.36
CA GLU A 337 50.78 -26.00 -6.13
C GLU A 337 52.15 -26.39 -5.57
N LYS A 338 52.31 -26.33 -4.23
CA LYS A 338 53.54 -26.76 -3.56
C LYS A 338 53.81 -28.24 -3.67
N ILE A 339 52.78 -29.09 -3.55
CA ILE A 339 52.93 -30.53 -3.78
C ILE A 339 53.35 -30.80 -5.23
N LYS A 340 52.74 -30.11 -6.20
CA LYS A 340 53.13 -30.23 -7.62
C LYS A 340 54.54 -29.73 -7.91
N ALA A 341 55.01 -28.72 -7.18
CA ALA A 341 56.39 -28.25 -7.29
C ALA A 341 57.37 -29.28 -6.69
N MET A 342 57.07 -29.78 -5.49
CA MET A 342 57.90 -30.79 -4.81
C MET A 342 57.93 -32.11 -5.58
N SER A 343 56.82 -32.53 -6.19
CA SER A 343 56.79 -33.69 -7.09
C SER A 343 57.57 -33.45 -8.37
N ARG A 344 57.64 -32.21 -8.87
CA ARG A 344 58.45 -31.86 -10.04
C ARG A 344 59.95 -31.86 -9.71
N ASP A 345 60.33 -31.39 -8.53
CA ASP A 345 61.71 -31.43 -8.05
C ASP A 345 62.18 -32.87 -7.78
N VAL A 346 61.32 -33.71 -7.21
CA VAL A 346 61.59 -35.16 -7.04
C VAL A 346 61.53 -35.91 -8.38
N SER A 347 60.75 -35.43 -9.35
CA SER A 347 60.70 -35.93 -10.73
C SER A 347 61.65 -35.18 -11.67
N GLY A 348 62.68 -34.52 -11.12
CA GLY A 348 63.82 -34.00 -11.86
C GLY A 348 64.54 -35.14 -12.55
N GLY A 349 64.06 -35.49 -13.75
CA GLY A 349 64.57 -36.56 -14.59
C GLY A 349 63.50 -37.60 -14.96
N ARG A 350 62.49 -37.21 -15.74
CA ARG A 350 61.91 -38.13 -16.73
C ARG A 350 62.91 -38.18 -17.89
N PRO A 351 63.79 -39.19 -18.05
CA PRO A 351 64.33 -39.42 -19.36
C PRO A 351 63.14 -39.87 -20.21
N ASP A 352 62.92 -39.19 -21.33
CA ASP A 352 62.42 -39.90 -22.51
C ASP A 352 63.09 -41.27 -22.51
N THR A 353 62.34 -42.36 -22.64
CA THR A 353 62.89 -43.74 -22.59
C THR A 353 63.96 -44.00 -23.68
N ALA A 354 64.23 -43.01 -24.53
CA ALA A 354 65.32 -42.90 -25.49
C ALA A 354 66.62 -42.23 -24.95
N LYS A 355 66.65 -41.66 -23.74
CA LYS A 355 67.79 -40.92 -23.15
C LYS A 355 68.10 -41.33 -21.70
N SER A 356 67.92 -42.61 -21.35
CA SER A 356 68.37 -43.11 -20.03
C SER A 356 69.90 -43.16 -19.99
N PRO A 357 70.58 -42.49 -19.03
CA PRO A 357 72.03 -42.53 -18.91
C PRO A 357 72.58 -43.95 -18.79
N LEU A 358 71.85 -44.84 -18.12
CA LEU A 358 72.21 -46.24 -17.96
C LEU A 358 72.10 -47.03 -19.26
N ARG A 359 71.18 -46.66 -20.15
CA ARG A 359 71.02 -47.29 -21.47
C ARG A 359 72.14 -46.87 -22.41
N LEU A 360 72.51 -45.59 -22.41
CA LEU A 360 73.68 -45.10 -23.15
C LEU A 360 74.99 -45.72 -22.65
N LEU A 361 75.11 -45.94 -21.34
CA LEU A 361 76.27 -46.63 -20.76
C LEU A 361 76.30 -48.12 -21.15
N THR A 362 75.14 -48.76 -21.25
CA THR A 362 75.02 -50.14 -21.74
C THR A 362 75.42 -50.23 -23.22
N ASP A 363 74.93 -49.32 -24.06
CA ASP A 363 75.25 -49.27 -25.49
C ASP A 363 76.75 -48.97 -25.70
N LEU A 364 77.33 -48.07 -24.91
CA LEU A 364 78.76 -47.77 -24.94
C LEU A 364 79.59 -49.00 -24.54
N SER A 365 79.21 -49.69 -23.46
CA SER A 365 79.90 -50.90 -23.01
C SER A 365 79.86 -52.02 -24.04
N SER A 366 78.81 -52.11 -24.87
CA SER A 366 78.69 -53.14 -25.91
C SER A 366 79.57 -52.89 -27.14
N ARG A 367 80.06 -51.65 -27.34
CA ARG A 367 80.77 -51.20 -28.55
C ARG A 367 82.26 -51.00 -28.36
N ILE A 368 82.73 -50.88 -27.12
CA ILE A 368 84.17 -50.87 -26.82
C ILE A 368 84.68 -52.29 -27.01
N ASP A 369 85.69 -52.45 -27.88
CA ASP A 369 86.34 -53.74 -28.13
C ASP A 369 86.93 -54.31 -26.83
N THR A 370 86.65 -55.58 -26.55
CA THR A 370 87.16 -56.34 -25.39
C THR A 370 88.70 -56.34 -25.25
N GLN A 371 89.43 -55.98 -26.32
CA GLN A 371 90.89 -55.82 -26.28
C GLN A 371 91.38 -54.48 -25.72
N VAL A 372 90.47 -53.54 -25.40
CA VAL A 372 90.80 -52.22 -24.85
C VAL A 372 90.51 -52.19 -23.35
N ASP A 373 91.56 -52.10 -22.51
CA ASP A 373 91.39 -51.93 -21.06
C ASP A 373 90.99 -50.48 -20.73
N VAL A 374 89.81 -50.31 -20.13
CA VAL A 374 89.20 -49.01 -19.84
C VAL A 374 88.52 -49.05 -18.47
N LYS A 375 88.84 -48.07 -17.62
CA LYS A 375 88.12 -47.81 -16.37
C LYS A 375 87.47 -46.44 -16.41
N LEU A 376 86.14 -46.41 -16.43
CA LEU A 376 85.36 -45.17 -16.38
C LEU A 376 85.24 -44.69 -14.93
N SER A 377 85.59 -43.43 -14.68
CA SER A 377 85.46 -42.78 -13.36
C SER A 377 84.27 -41.82 -13.30
N GLU A 378 83.85 -41.27 -14.43
CA GLU A 378 82.76 -40.30 -14.51
C GLU A 378 81.95 -40.51 -15.79
N PHE A 379 80.63 -40.57 -15.66
CA PHE A 379 79.67 -40.54 -16.76
C PHE A 379 78.50 -39.65 -16.36
N ARG A 380 78.40 -38.47 -16.96
CA ARG A 380 77.41 -37.47 -16.59
C ARG A 380 76.68 -36.95 -17.82
N ILE A 381 75.36 -36.82 -17.71
CA ILE A 381 74.51 -36.20 -18.71
C ILE A 381 73.79 -35.04 -18.02
N ASP A 382 74.07 -33.82 -18.48
CA ASP A 382 73.41 -32.61 -18.00
C ASP A 382 72.74 -31.91 -19.18
N GLY A 383 71.41 -32.03 -19.28
CA GLY A 383 70.64 -31.55 -20.43
C GLY A 383 71.07 -32.17 -21.76
N ASN A 384 71.88 -31.45 -22.52
CA ASN A 384 72.37 -31.86 -23.84
C ASN A 384 73.90 -32.07 -23.89
N ASP A 385 74.58 -31.95 -22.76
CA ASP A 385 76.03 -32.13 -22.63
C ASP A 385 76.33 -33.49 -21.97
N LEU A 386 77.29 -34.22 -22.55
CA LEU A 386 77.76 -35.52 -22.12
C LEU A 386 79.22 -35.38 -21.67
N THR A 387 79.54 -35.78 -20.44
CA THR A 387 80.92 -35.84 -19.94
C THR A 387 81.28 -37.29 -19.64
N VAL A 388 82.39 -37.76 -20.21
CA VAL A 388 82.95 -39.09 -19.96
C VAL A 388 84.41 -38.97 -19.57
N ALA A 389 84.79 -39.49 -18.41
CA ALA A 389 86.18 -39.52 -17.96
C ALA A 389 86.59 -40.91 -17.49
N GLY A 390 87.85 -41.27 -17.75
CA GLY A 390 88.39 -42.57 -17.41
C GLY A 390 89.89 -42.70 -17.62
N ILE A 391 90.39 -43.92 -17.46
CA ILE A 391 91.81 -44.27 -17.58
C ILE A 391 91.95 -45.45 -18.56
N THR A 392 92.94 -45.40 -19.45
CA THR A 392 93.29 -46.46 -20.41
C THR A 392 94.82 -46.61 -20.57
N THR A 393 95.28 -47.53 -21.42
CA THR A 393 96.70 -47.92 -21.55
C THR A 393 97.49 -47.14 -22.60
N SER A 394 96.83 -46.51 -23.59
CA SER A 394 97.51 -45.70 -24.60
C SER A 394 96.61 -44.64 -25.23
N PHE A 395 97.21 -43.63 -25.87
CA PHE A 395 96.47 -42.60 -26.61
C PHE A 395 95.63 -43.21 -27.75
N ALA A 396 96.15 -44.26 -28.40
CA ALA A 396 95.43 -44.99 -29.43
C ALA A 396 94.16 -45.67 -28.88
N SER A 397 94.20 -46.15 -27.64
CA SER A 397 93.02 -46.67 -26.94
C SER A 397 91.99 -45.58 -26.65
N ALA A 398 92.42 -44.39 -26.24
CA ALA A 398 91.52 -43.26 -26.00
C ALA A 398 90.80 -42.80 -27.28
N GLU A 399 91.49 -42.76 -28.41
CA GLU A 399 90.89 -42.40 -29.70
C GLU A 399 89.88 -43.45 -30.20
N LYS A 400 90.14 -44.74 -29.93
CA LYS A 400 89.18 -45.82 -30.20
C LYS A 400 87.91 -45.68 -29.37
N ILE A 401 88.03 -45.30 -28.09
CA ILE A 401 86.87 -45.06 -27.20
C ILE A 401 86.06 -43.86 -27.70
N LYS A 402 86.72 -42.77 -28.11
CA LYS A 402 86.06 -41.60 -28.72
C LYS A 402 85.20 -42.01 -29.93
N LYS A 403 85.78 -42.79 -30.85
CA LYS A 403 85.04 -43.32 -32.02
C LYS A 403 83.88 -44.22 -31.64
N ALA A 404 84.00 -45.01 -30.57
CA ALA A 404 82.91 -45.84 -30.07
C ALA A 404 81.76 -44.99 -29.52
N ILE A 405 82.04 -43.88 -28.82
CA ILE A 405 81.04 -42.95 -28.29
C ILE A 405 80.32 -42.21 -29.44
N GLU A 406 81.04 -41.77 -30.47
CA GLU A 406 80.44 -41.10 -31.65
C GLU A 406 79.46 -41.98 -32.43
N GLN A 407 79.60 -43.31 -32.34
CA GLN A 407 78.69 -44.25 -32.99
C GLN A 407 77.45 -44.59 -32.16
N VAL A 408 77.35 -44.13 -30.91
CA VAL A 408 76.17 -44.33 -30.06
C VAL A 408 75.04 -43.43 -30.57
N SER A 409 73.86 -44.04 -30.76
CA SER A 409 72.68 -43.32 -31.24
C SER A 409 72.30 -42.19 -30.28
N GLY A 410 72.28 -40.96 -30.78
CA GLY A 410 71.98 -39.78 -29.99
C GLY A 410 73.20 -38.98 -29.52
N VAL A 411 74.42 -39.30 -29.97
CA VAL A 411 75.61 -38.45 -29.80
C VAL A 411 75.89 -37.72 -31.11
N LYS A 412 75.99 -36.38 -31.08
CA LYS A 412 76.24 -35.53 -32.25
C LYS A 412 77.73 -35.27 -32.48
N SER A 413 78.49 -35.09 -31.40
CA SER A 413 79.92 -34.79 -31.45
C SER A 413 80.58 -35.12 -30.12
N VAL A 414 81.83 -35.56 -30.14
CA VAL A 414 82.66 -35.79 -28.95
C VAL A 414 84.04 -35.20 -29.18
N GLU A 415 84.54 -34.40 -28.25
CA GLU A 415 85.89 -33.86 -28.26
C GLU A 415 86.66 -34.32 -27.03
N ILE A 416 87.94 -34.63 -27.21
CA ILE A 416 88.83 -34.95 -26.10
C ILE A 416 89.36 -33.62 -25.56
N GLN A 417 88.96 -33.25 -24.35
CA GLN A 417 89.36 -31.98 -23.76
C GLN A 417 90.71 -32.05 -23.08
N ASN A 418 90.99 -33.16 -22.39
CA ASN A 418 92.24 -33.31 -21.64
C ASN A 418 92.73 -34.76 -21.69
N ILE A 419 94.03 -34.91 -21.93
CA ILE A 419 94.76 -36.16 -21.80
C ILE A 419 95.96 -35.92 -20.89
N ASP A 420 96.07 -36.73 -19.85
CA ASP A 420 97.19 -36.70 -18.91
C ASP A 420 97.88 -38.07 -18.87
N LEU A 421 99.20 -38.07 -18.92
CA LEU A 421 100.07 -39.26 -18.90
C LEU A 421 100.71 -39.35 -17.53
N SER A 422 100.20 -40.25 -16.70
CA SER A 422 100.69 -40.47 -15.34
C SER A 422 100.88 -41.97 -15.11
N GLY A 423 102.12 -42.39 -14.84
CA GLY A 423 102.43 -43.77 -14.41
C GLY A 423 102.15 -44.88 -15.44
N GLY A 424 102.36 -44.61 -16.74
CA GLY A 424 102.13 -45.61 -17.82
C GLY A 424 100.67 -45.83 -18.18
N GLN A 425 99.75 -45.01 -17.65
CA GLN A 425 98.33 -44.98 -17.99
C GLN A 425 97.94 -43.60 -18.50
N VAL A 426 96.95 -43.58 -19.39
CA VAL A 426 96.40 -42.39 -20.05
C VAL A 426 95.06 -42.05 -19.42
N LYS A 427 94.99 -40.96 -18.67
CA LYS A 427 93.74 -40.42 -18.14
C LYS A 427 93.12 -39.50 -19.19
N PHE A 428 91.88 -39.76 -19.56
CA PHE A 428 91.15 -38.98 -20.56
C PHE A 428 89.90 -38.35 -19.97
N ARG A 429 89.56 -37.17 -20.49
CA ARG A 429 88.25 -36.53 -20.29
C ARG A 429 87.72 -36.08 -21.64
N MET A 430 86.52 -36.53 -21.96
CA MET A 430 85.80 -36.24 -23.19
C MET A 430 84.52 -35.50 -22.87
N GLU A 431 84.21 -34.48 -23.66
CA GLU A 431 82.94 -33.78 -23.60
C GLU A 431 82.27 -33.86 -24.97
N GLY A 432 80.98 -34.15 -24.97
CA GLY A 432 80.20 -34.35 -26.17
C GLY A 432 78.81 -33.75 -26.06
N LYS A 433 78.12 -33.68 -27.19
CA LYS A 433 76.74 -33.19 -27.27
C LYS A 433 75.79 -34.28 -27.71
N LEU A 434 74.63 -34.34 -27.05
CA LEU A 434 73.53 -35.26 -27.39
C LEU A 434 72.54 -34.66 -28.42
#